data_AF-A0A160P7F0-F1
#
_entry.id   AF-A0A160P7F0-F1
#
_cell.length_a   1.000
_cell.length_b   1.000
_cell.length_c   1.000
_cell.angle_alpha   90.00
_cell.angle_beta   90.00
_cell.angle_gamma   90.00
#
_symmetry.space_group_name_H-M   'P 1'
#
loop_
_entity.id
_entity.type
_entity.pdbx_description
1 polymer ?
#
loop_
_entity_poly.entity_id
_entity_poly.type
_entity_poly.pdbx_seq_one_letter_code
_entity_poly.pdbx_strand_id
1 'polypeptide(L)'
;MPTFEQLLNAKLGPAETAVTQWTEMITKLTALRTEASAMKTKADKSTWRGENATVTKEFVAKTTKEFGDAVTEAESVRDLLQDAYTLIKSAQGDLKATYENPPPGITIYPDGVLSHRVHPDRRSADSTEPIATEAQFDALRGKIEGILKRAAEADELCAWGLRALIENHPNDFGSTDLGGVADAKKLREEERQQAENGREAAKLYGRWEHLDDQERERLLKLVEEGQDSPAFSAELMTHLDYNGRKEQEAVLLLASSLEHGGRDGQLSATDARLYKALSGSLATATGPDSPIGSPSGVPSAWTDRLLTVARDGNGLPDRHPGKLGGGAAGLSALTKLMAADFDSDEVYDPNKDPKEKSSPWKKDEGDPVYSEAFLTEVADTIRDWESGNDKAYDGPMKNWQGTQEDPMKGLLNAMSRNPSASTHYFDPNTTDNLKYFLDDRKWPGGDVESKMPTETQYTSARAEFGLALEAAATGRVPGSPCTRCPLTTTAPRPRSSSG
;
A
#
# COMPACT_ATOMS: atom_id res chain seq x y z
N MET A 1 -9.09 18.54 23.47
CA MET A 1 -9.22 18.37 24.95
C MET A 1 -10.52 18.97 25.46
N PRO A 2 -11.33 18.23 26.25
CA PRO A 2 -12.57 18.75 26.82
C PRO A 2 -12.29 19.74 27.96
N THR A 3 -13.20 20.68 28.17
CA THR A 3 -13.23 21.52 29.38
C THR A 3 -13.69 20.73 30.60
N PHE A 4 -13.42 21.27 31.79
CA PHE A 4 -13.90 20.70 33.06
C PHE A 4 -15.42 20.48 33.04
N GLU A 5 -16.18 21.51 32.68
CA GLU A 5 -17.64 21.46 32.63
C GLU A 5 -18.15 20.42 31.62
N GLN A 6 -17.53 20.33 30.44
CA GLN A 6 -17.89 19.36 29.41
C GLN A 6 -17.70 17.93 29.92
N LEU A 7 -16.55 17.60 30.51
CA LEU A 7 -16.31 16.24 31.00
C LEU A 7 -17.21 15.91 32.20
N LEU A 8 -17.37 16.86 33.14
CA LEU A 8 -18.22 16.69 34.33
C LEU A 8 -19.66 16.33 33.95
N ASN A 9 -20.19 16.98 32.91
CA ASN A 9 -21.58 16.87 32.49
C ASN A 9 -21.80 15.97 31.26
N ALA A 10 -20.75 15.31 30.74
CA ALA A 10 -20.84 14.46 29.56
C ALA A 10 -21.89 13.34 29.73
N LYS A 11 -22.77 13.19 28.74
CA LYS A 11 -23.80 12.15 28.70
C LYS A 11 -23.29 10.96 27.87
N LEU A 12 -22.86 9.90 28.55
CA LEU A 12 -22.20 8.76 27.91
C LEU A 12 -23.15 7.63 27.49
N GLY A 13 -24.45 7.71 27.80
CA GLY A 13 -25.44 6.69 27.45
C GLY A 13 -25.55 6.36 25.95
N PRO A 14 -25.47 7.33 25.03
CA PRO A 14 -25.44 7.04 23.59
C PRO A 14 -24.25 6.19 23.16
N ALA A 15 -23.07 6.37 23.77
CA ALA A 15 -21.89 5.56 23.45
C ALA A 15 -22.08 4.10 23.89
N GLU A 16 -22.61 3.87 25.09
CA GLU A 16 -22.97 2.53 25.57
C GLU A 16 -24.02 1.85 24.68
N THR A 17 -24.99 2.62 24.19
CA THR A 17 -25.99 2.15 23.22
C THR A 17 -25.34 1.74 21.90
N ALA A 18 -24.41 2.56 21.39
CA ALA A 18 -23.67 2.26 20.16
C ALA A 18 -22.87 0.95 20.29
N VAL A 19 -22.18 0.73 21.41
CA VAL A 19 -21.46 -0.54 21.64
C VAL A 19 -22.42 -1.72 21.62
N THR A 20 -23.58 -1.59 22.25
CA THR A 20 -24.61 -2.65 22.25
C THR A 20 -25.08 -2.96 20.82
N GLN A 21 -25.34 -1.92 20.03
CA GLN A 21 -25.77 -2.08 18.63
C GLN A 21 -24.71 -2.74 17.74
N TRP A 22 -23.44 -2.37 17.92
CA TRP A 22 -22.34 -3.03 17.20
C TRP A 22 -22.17 -4.49 17.63
N THR A 23 -22.37 -4.81 18.90
CA THR A 23 -22.37 -6.19 19.39
C THR A 23 -23.47 -7.03 18.72
N GLU A 24 -24.67 -6.46 18.57
CA GLU A 24 -25.76 -7.11 17.82
C GLU A 24 -25.43 -7.25 16.32
N MET A 25 -24.78 -6.25 15.72
CA MET A 25 -24.36 -6.29 14.32
C MET A 25 -23.34 -7.42 14.07
N ILE A 26 -22.34 -7.56 14.94
CA ILE A 26 -21.32 -8.62 14.86
C ILE A 26 -21.98 -10.00 14.91
N THR A 27 -23.02 -10.17 15.73
CA THR A 27 -23.79 -11.43 15.78
C THR A 27 -24.44 -11.74 14.41
N LYS A 28 -25.04 -10.74 13.77
CA LYS A 28 -25.67 -10.88 12.45
C LYS A 28 -24.64 -11.14 11.34
N LEU A 29 -23.53 -10.39 11.33
CA LEU A 29 -22.44 -10.57 10.36
C LEU A 29 -21.77 -11.94 10.52
N THR A 30 -21.59 -12.43 11.75
CA THR A 30 -21.04 -13.76 12.02
C THR A 30 -21.94 -14.87 11.47
N ALA A 31 -23.27 -14.71 11.54
CA ALA A 31 -24.21 -15.64 10.93
C ALA A 31 -24.04 -15.66 9.39
N LEU A 32 -23.97 -14.47 8.76
CA LEU A 32 -23.75 -14.35 7.31
C LEU A 32 -22.40 -14.93 6.87
N ARG A 33 -21.33 -14.67 7.62
CA ARG A 33 -19.99 -15.27 7.40
C ARG A 33 -20.05 -16.80 7.45
N THR A 34 -20.84 -17.36 8.36
CA THR A 34 -21.03 -18.82 8.47
C THR A 34 -21.75 -19.38 7.25
N GLU A 35 -22.81 -18.70 6.78
CA GLU A 35 -23.53 -19.08 5.56
C GLU A 35 -22.63 -18.99 4.31
N ALA A 36 -21.86 -17.91 4.17
CA ALA A 36 -20.90 -17.73 3.08
C ALA A 36 -19.82 -18.83 3.10
N SER A 37 -19.28 -19.15 4.27
CA SER A 37 -18.31 -20.26 4.44
C SER A 37 -18.90 -21.62 4.05
N ALA A 38 -20.18 -21.85 4.37
CA ALA A 38 -20.89 -23.06 3.93
C ALA A 38 -21.09 -23.08 2.41
N MET A 39 -21.38 -21.93 1.79
CA MET A 39 -21.46 -21.80 0.33
C MET A 39 -20.11 -22.08 -0.33
N LYS A 40 -19.02 -21.49 0.17
CA LYS A 40 -17.65 -21.76 -0.29
C LYS A 40 -17.31 -23.25 -0.21
N THR A 41 -17.60 -23.88 0.93
CA THR A 41 -17.37 -25.32 1.10
C THR A 41 -18.12 -26.17 0.06
N LYS A 42 -19.36 -25.80 -0.28
CA LYS A 42 -20.14 -26.48 -1.33
C LYS A 42 -19.56 -26.21 -2.72
N ALA A 43 -19.16 -24.97 -3.00
CA ALA A 43 -18.55 -24.58 -4.26
C ALA A 43 -17.22 -25.32 -4.50
N ASP A 44 -16.36 -25.39 -3.48
CA ASP A 44 -15.08 -26.10 -3.50
C ASP A 44 -15.29 -27.61 -3.75
N LYS A 45 -16.27 -28.23 -3.08
CA LYS A 45 -16.59 -29.67 -3.24
C LYS A 45 -17.35 -29.99 -4.52
N SER A 46 -17.88 -28.99 -5.23
CA SER A 46 -18.67 -29.23 -6.44
C SER A 46 -17.80 -29.82 -7.55
N THR A 47 -18.35 -30.80 -8.26
CA THR A 47 -17.73 -31.40 -9.46
C THR A 47 -17.88 -30.53 -10.70
N TRP A 48 -18.51 -29.36 -10.57
CA TRP A 48 -18.72 -28.39 -11.63
C TRP A 48 -17.38 -27.82 -12.13
N ARG A 49 -17.22 -27.81 -13.46
CA ARG A 49 -16.01 -27.41 -14.20
C ARG A 49 -16.38 -26.58 -15.43
N GLY A 50 -15.38 -25.90 -15.99
CA GLY A 50 -15.52 -24.95 -17.10
C GLY A 50 -15.28 -23.51 -16.63
N GLU A 51 -15.20 -22.56 -17.56
CA GLU A 51 -14.86 -21.15 -17.30
C GLU A 51 -15.77 -20.51 -16.24
N ASN A 52 -17.09 -20.72 -16.35
CA ASN A 52 -18.06 -20.22 -15.38
C ASN A 52 -17.80 -20.78 -13.96
N ALA A 53 -17.34 -22.04 -13.85
CA ALA A 53 -16.99 -22.64 -12.57
C ALA A 53 -15.77 -21.96 -11.94
N THR A 54 -14.78 -21.58 -12.75
CA THR A 54 -13.59 -20.85 -12.27
C THR A 54 -14.00 -19.50 -11.69
N VAL A 55 -14.69 -18.67 -12.49
CA VAL A 55 -15.11 -17.32 -12.09
C VAL A 55 -16.02 -17.35 -10.86
N THR A 56 -17.03 -18.22 -10.86
CA THR A 56 -18.01 -18.25 -9.77
C THR A 56 -17.40 -18.76 -8.47
N LYS A 57 -16.51 -19.76 -8.51
CA LYS A 57 -15.86 -20.27 -7.29
C LYS A 57 -14.96 -19.22 -6.66
N GLU A 58 -14.22 -18.47 -7.48
CA GLU A 58 -13.40 -17.35 -7.02
C GLU A 58 -14.26 -16.22 -6.44
N PHE A 59 -15.36 -15.85 -7.12
CA PHE A 59 -16.31 -14.87 -6.61
C PHE A 59 -16.89 -15.28 -5.24
N VAL A 60 -17.26 -16.54 -5.06
CA VAL A 60 -17.75 -17.07 -3.77
C VAL A 60 -16.64 -17.03 -2.71
N ALA A 61 -15.40 -17.33 -3.08
CA ALA A 61 -14.26 -17.22 -2.17
C ALA A 61 -14.03 -15.77 -1.73
N LYS A 62 -14.04 -14.81 -2.67
CA LYS A 62 -13.94 -13.38 -2.38
C LYS A 62 -15.08 -12.91 -1.47
N THR A 63 -16.32 -13.22 -1.84
CA THR A 63 -17.51 -12.88 -1.02
C THR A 63 -17.40 -13.43 0.41
N THR A 64 -16.88 -14.66 0.57
CA THR A 64 -16.67 -15.24 1.91
C THR A 64 -15.62 -14.48 2.69
N LYS A 65 -14.56 -14.00 2.03
CA LYS A 65 -13.53 -13.15 2.62
C LYS A 65 -14.12 -11.82 3.07
N GLU A 66 -14.90 -11.14 2.23
CA GLU A 66 -15.55 -9.86 2.56
C GLU A 66 -16.44 -9.96 3.82
N PHE A 67 -17.17 -11.07 4.01
CA PHE A 67 -17.92 -11.30 5.25
C PHE A 67 -17.02 -11.58 6.46
N GLY A 68 -15.81 -12.09 6.25
CA GLY A 68 -14.77 -12.18 7.28
C GLY A 68 -14.29 -10.81 7.69
N ASP A 69 -13.87 -10.01 6.71
CA ASP A 69 -13.36 -8.65 6.89
C ASP A 69 -14.44 -7.75 7.54
N ALA A 70 -15.70 -7.84 7.11
CA ALA A 70 -16.82 -7.14 7.73
C ALA A 70 -17.03 -7.47 9.23
N VAL A 71 -16.78 -8.72 9.63
CA VAL A 71 -16.84 -9.09 11.05
C VAL A 71 -15.67 -8.47 11.81
N THR A 72 -14.45 -8.55 11.27
CA THR A 72 -13.25 -7.94 11.87
C THR A 72 -13.40 -6.43 12.03
N GLU A 73 -13.87 -5.73 11.00
CA GLU A 73 -14.10 -4.29 11.06
C GLU A 73 -15.18 -3.94 12.10
N ALA A 74 -16.29 -4.68 12.14
CA ALA A 74 -17.34 -4.46 13.13
C ALA A 74 -16.88 -4.72 14.58
N GLU A 75 -16.06 -5.76 14.79
CA GLU A 75 -15.40 -6.04 16.08
C GLU A 75 -14.49 -4.89 16.49
N SER A 76 -13.68 -4.39 15.56
CA SER A 76 -12.78 -3.26 15.80
C SER A 76 -13.53 -1.98 16.16
N VAL A 77 -14.63 -1.67 15.44
CA VAL A 77 -15.48 -0.51 15.75
C VAL A 77 -16.08 -0.64 17.15
N ARG A 78 -16.62 -1.81 17.50
CA ARG A 78 -17.16 -2.07 18.85
C ARG A 78 -16.08 -1.86 19.91
N ASP A 79 -14.90 -2.44 19.74
CA ASP A 79 -13.84 -2.44 20.75
C ASP A 79 -13.25 -1.04 20.96
N LEU A 80 -13.02 -0.29 19.87
CA LEU A 80 -12.64 1.12 19.94
C LEU A 80 -13.65 1.96 20.72
N LEU A 81 -14.95 1.79 20.44
CA LEU A 81 -16.02 2.53 21.12
C LEU A 81 -16.14 2.12 22.59
N GLN A 82 -16.02 0.83 22.89
CA GLN A 82 -16.15 0.29 24.24
C GLN A 82 -15.00 0.73 25.14
N ASP A 83 -13.77 0.69 24.64
CA ASP A 83 -12.59 1.18 25.35
C ASP A 83 -12.66 2.69 25.57
N ALA A 84 -12.99 3.46 24.53
CA ALA A 84 -13.13 4.90 24.65
C ALA A 84 -14.21 5.27 25.67
N TYR A 85 -15.38 4.62 25.62
CA TYR A 85 -16.44 4.78 26.61
C TYR A 85 -15.93 4.50 28.03
N THR A 86 -15.23 3.38 28.23
CA THR A 86 -14.71 2.97 29.53
C THR A 86 -13.71 3.98 30.09
N LEU A 87 -12.77 4.43 29.26
CA LEU A 87 -11.75 5.41 29.62
C LEU A 87 -12.35 6.79 29.94
N ILE A 88 -13.28 7.27 29.12
CA ILE A 88 -13.96 8.55 29.32
C ILE A 88 -14.85 8.49 30.58
N LYS A 89 -15.57 7.37 30.80
CA LYS A 89 -16.39 7.17 32.00
C LYS A 89 -15.54 7.15 33.28
N SER A 90 -14.38 6.49 33.25
CA SER A 90 -13.42 6.52 34.35
C SER A 90 -12.91 7.94 34.60
N ALA A 91 -12.48 8.66 33.57
CA ALA A 91 -12.02 10.04 33.71
C ALA A 91 -13.12 10.97 34.26
N GLN A 92 -14.37 10.84 33.78
CA GLN A 92 -15.50 11.58 34.35
C GLN A 92 -15.74 11.23 35.82
N GLY A 93 -15.66 9.95 36.20
CA GLY A 93 -15.79 9.51 37.58
C GLY A 93 -14.72 10.11 38.49
N ASP A 94 -13.46 10.10 38.04
CA ASP A 94 -12.34 10.71 38.77
C ASP A 94 -12.49 12.23 38.89
N LEU A 95 -13.03 12.89 37.86
CA LEU A 95 -13.33 14.32 37.89
C LEU A 95 -14.42 14.65 38.91
N LYS A 96 -15.52 13.89 38.89
CA LYS A 96 -16.63 14.03 39.86
C LYS A 96 -16.15 13.81 41.28
N ALA A 97 -15.38 12.75 41.53
CA ALA A 97 -14.81 12.48 42.85
C ALA A 97 -13.89 13.60 43.32
N THR A 98 -13.09 14.18 42.41
CA THR A 98 -12.21 15.33 42.71
C THR A 98 -13.00 16.61 42.97
N TYR A 99 -14.07 16.84 42.21
CA TYR A 99 -14.98 17.98 42.35
C TYR A 99 -15.74 17.94 43.68
N GLU A 100 -16.24 16.77 44.07
CA GLU A 100 -17.02 16.56 45.30
C GLU A 100 -16.13 16.55 46.56
N ASN A 101 -14.85 16.20 46.42
CA ASN A 101 -13.92 16.07 47.54
C ASN A 101 -12.63 16.88 47.32
N PRO A 102 -12.71 18.23 47.24
CA PRO A 102 -11.52 19.06 47.11
C PRO A 102 -10.65 19.00 48.38
N PRO A 103 -9.32 19.21 48.25
CA PRO A 103 -8.44 19.33 49.41
C PRO A 103 -8.94 20.40 50.40
N PRO A 104 -8.67 20.24 51.71
CA PRO A 104 -9.09 21.22 52.72
C PRO A 104 -8.59 22.64 52.37
N GLY A 105 -9.49 23.62 52.46
CA GLY A 105 -9.19 25.02 52.14
C GLY A 105 -9.39 25.42 50.68
N ILE A 106 -9.70 24.47 49.78
CA ILE A 106 -10.00 24.71 48.36
C ILE A 106 -11.49 24.49 48.07
N THR A 107 -12.03 25.31 47.17
CA THR A 107 -13.32 25.13 46.50
C THR A 107 -13.08 25.05 45.00
N ILE A 108 -13.78 24.14 44.32
CA ILE A 108 -13.77 24.00 42.87
C ILE A 108 -15.13 24.48 42.36
N TYR A 109 -15.14 25.40 41.40
CA TYR A 109 -16.37 25.87 40.75
C TYR A 109 -16.74 24.97 39.55
N PRO A 110 -18.01 24.95 39.11
CA PRO A 110 -18.46 24.11 37.99
C PRO A 110 -17.76 24.36 36.66
N ASP A 111 -17.17 25.55 36.49
CA ASP A 111 -16.35 25.94 35.33
C ASP A 111 -14.88 25.48 35.44
N GLY A 112 -14.51 24.82 36.55
CA GLY A 112 -13.17 24.33 36.83
C GLY A 112 -12.26 25.35 37.53
N VAL A 113 -12.77 26.53 37.90
CA VAL A 113 -11.96 27.53 38.63
C VAL A 113 -11.70 27.05 40.06
N LEU A 114 -10.43 27.11 40.47
CA LEU A 114 -9.99 26.80 41.82
C LEU A 114 -9.90 28.09 42.65
N SER A 115 -10.46 28.10 43.85
CA SER A 115 -10.36 29.22 44.79
C SER A 115 -10.14 28.72 46.21
N HIS A 116 -9.55 29.59 47.04
CA HIS A 116 -9.64 29.39 48.48
C HIS A 116 -11.11 29.37 48.91
N ARG A 117 -11.46 28.46 49.82
CA ARG A 117 -12.80 28.40 50.43
C ARG A 117 -13.10 29.68 51.22
N VAL A 118 -12.12 30.13 51.98
CA VAL A 118 -12.09 31.46 52.59
C VAL A 118 -10.79 32.14 52.17
N HIS A 119 -10.89 33.25 51.46
CA HIS A 119 -9.71 33.98 51.03
C HIS A 119 -8.89 34.45 52.25
N PRO A 120 -7.55 34.32 52.25
CA PRO A 120 -6.71 34.71 53.39
C PRO A 120 -6.99 36.13 53.91
N ASP A 121 -7.18 37.09 53.00
CA ASP A 121 -7.47 38.49 53.34
C ASP A 121 -8.85 38.73 53.97
N ARG A 122 -9.77 37.78 53.85
CA ARG A 122 -11.15 37.87 54.37
C ARG A 122 -11.36 36.99 55.61
N ARG A 123 -10.29 36.39 56.12
CA ARG A 123 -10.33 35.44 57.23
C ARG A 123 -10.33 36.18 58.57
N SER A 124 -11.19 35.75 59.49
CA SER A 124 -11.14 36.21 60.89
C SER A 124 -9.88 35.69 61.59
N ALA A 125 -9.35 36.44 62.55
CA ALA A 125 -8.19 36.04 63.36
C ALA A 125 -8.40 34.69 64.07
N ASP A 126 -9.63 34.38 64.48
CA ASP A 126 -9.98 33.16 65.22
C ASP A 126 -10.40 31.99 64.31
N SER A 127 -10.28 32.14 62.98
CA SER A 127 -10.70 31.10 62.05
C SER A 127 -9.84 29.84 62.18
N THR A 128 -10.50 28.67 62.15
CA THR A 128 -9.86 27.34 62.12
C THR A 128 -9.87 26.71 60.73
N GLU A 129 -10.42 27.39 59.72
CA GLU A 129 -10.46 26.92 58.33
C GLU A 129 -9.02 26.77 57.78
N PRO A 130 -8.65 25.61 57.22
CA PRO A 130 -7.33 25.40 56.65
C PRO A 130 -7.09 26.32 55.45
N ILE A 131 -5.90 26.90 55.36
CA ILE A 131 -5.46 27.70 54.22
C ILE A 131 -4.70 26.78 53.28
N ALA A 132 -5.23 26.61 52.06
CA ALA A 132 -4.54 25.86 51.03
C ALA A 132 -3.25 26.56 50.60
N THR A 133 -2.17 25.81 50.39
CA THR A 133 -0.91 26.33 49.86
C THR A 133 -0.93 26.36 48.33
N GLU A 134 -0.04 27.16 47.73
CA GLU A 134 0.13 27.16 46.26
C GLU A 134 0.44 25.76 45.73
N ALA A 135 1.29 25.00 46.43
CA ALA A 135 1.59 23.62 46.07
C ALA A 135 0.35 22.70 46.07
N GLN A 136 -0.65 22.95 46.92
CA GLN A 136 -1.91 22.21 46.91
C GLN A 136 -2.79 22.59 45.72
N PHE A 137 -2.80 23.87 45.31
CA PHE A 137 -3.46 24.31 44.08
C PHE A 137 -2.81 23.69 42.85
N ASP A 138 -1.48 23.73 42.76
CA ASP A 138 -0.73 23.16 41.64
C ASP A 138 -0.95 21.65 41.52
N ALA A 139 -0.90 20.92 42.64
CA ALA A 139 -1.18 19.50 42.65
C ALA A 139 -2.60 19.17 42.19
N LEU A 140 -3.59 19.95 42.63
CA LEU A 140 -4.98 19.78 42.21
C LEU A 140 -5.17 20.12 40.72
N ARG A 141 -4.54 21.20 40.24
CA ARG A 141 -4.55 21.59 38.82
C ARG A 141 -3.96 20.48 37.95
N GLY A 142 -2.77 19.98 38.29
CA GLY A 142 -2.13 18.89 37.56
C GLY A 142 -2.97 17.61 37.58
N LYS A 143 -3.66 17.31 38.68
CA LYS A 143 -4.61 16.18 38.75
C LYS A 143 -5.78 16.37 37.78
N ILE A 144 -6.42 17.54 37.78
CA ILE A 144 -7.55 17.86 36.89
C ILE A 144 -7.09 17.82 35.42
N GLU A 145 -5.97 18.45 35.09
CA GLU A 145 -5.39 18.44 33.75
C GLU A 145 -5.08 17.01 33.28
N GLY A 146 -4.52 16.16 34.14
CA GLY A 146 -4.29 14.75 33.83
C GLY A 146 -5.57 13.96 33.58
N ILE A 147 -6.65 14.24 34.31
CA ILE A 147 -7.97 13.65 34.08
C ILE A 147 -8.54 14.09 32.71
N LEU A 148 -8.50 15.39 32.41
CA LEU A 148 -8.99 15.94 31.12
C LEU A 148 -8.18 15.41 29.94
N LYS A 149 -6.85 15.29 30.10
CA LYS A 149 -5.96 14.73 29.08
C LYS A 149 -6.27 13.26 28.78
N ARG A 150 -6.51 12.43 29.80
CA ARG A 150 -6.91 11.01 29.57
C ARG A 150 -8.22 10.90 28.78
N ALA A 151 -9.22 11.72 29.10
CA ALA A 151 -10.47 11.75 28.36
C ALA A 151 -10.26 12.20 26.90
N ALA A 152 -9.42 13.23 26.69
CA ALA A 152 -9.08 13.72 25.35
C ALA A 152 -8.35 12.67 24.52
N GLU A 153 -7.34 12.01 25.09
CA GLU A 153 -6.55 10.98 24.39
C GLU A 153 -7.44 9.80 23.98
N ALA A 154 -8.36 9.36 24.84
CA ALA A 154 -9.29 8.29 24.51
C ALA A 154 -10.22 8.66 23.33
N ASP A 155 -10.77 9.88 23.32
CA ASP A 155 -11.61 10.39 22.24
C ASP A 155 -10.83 10.53 20.92
N GLU A 156 -9.65 11.15 20.97
CA GLU A 156 -8.81 11.38 19.80
C GLU A 156 -8.30 10.07 19.16
N LEU A 157 -7.91 9.10 19.98
CA LEU A 157 -7.45 7.79 19.49
C LEU A 157 -8.59 6.92 18.97
N CYS A 158 -9.76 6.96 19.61
CA CYS A 158 -10.96 6.29 19.08
C CYS A 158 -11.33 6.87 17.71
N ALA A 159 -11.44 8.20 17.61
CA ALA A 159 -11.77 8.86 16.36
C ALA A 159 -10.71 8.62 15.27
N TRP A 160 -9.43 8.53 15.64
CA TRP A 160 -8.37 8.17 14.70
C TRP A 160 -8.51 6.71 14.25
N GLY A 161 -8.66 5.75 15.18
CA GLY A 161 -8.79 4.32 14.85
C GLY A 161 -9.99 4.04 13.95
N LEU A 162 -11.13 4.69 14.19
CA LEU A 162 -12.31 4.57 13.33
C LEU A 162 -12.07 5.10 11.90
N ARG A 163 -11.21 6.10 11.72
CA ARG A 163 -10.83 6.57 10.38
C ARG A 163 -9.87 5.58 9.72
N ALA A 164 -8.89 5.09 10.48
CA ALA A 164 -7.90 4.12 9.98
C ALA A 164 -8.55 2.82 9.48
N LEU A 165 -9.66 2.37 10.09
CA LEU A 165 -10.41 1.19 9.61
C LEU A 165 -10.97 1.35 8.18
N ILE A 166 -11.30 2.57 7.77
CA ILE A 166 -11.90 2.87 6.45
C ILE A 166 -10.92 3.57 5.50
N GLU A 167 -9.75 3.97 6.00
CA GLU A 167 -8.71 4.63 5.23
C GLU A 167 -8.21 3.61 4.20
N ASN A 168 -8.54 3.87 2.93
CA ASN A 168 -8.26 3.03 1.75
C ASN A 168 -9.27 1.94 1.38
N HIS A 169 -10.40 1.84 2.08
CA HIS A 169 -11.46 0.88 1.77
C HIS A 169 -12.76 1.56 1.33
N PRO A 170 -12.81 2.29 0.19
CA PRO A 170 -14.03 3.01 -0.20
C PRO A 170 -15.16 2.11 -0.69
N ASN A 171 -14.85 0.88 -1.12
CA ASN A 171 -15.79 -0.03 -1.76
C ASN A 171 -15.75 -1.47 -1.21
N ASP A 172 -14.94 -1.74 -0.19
CA ASP A 172 -14.71 -3.04 0.44
C ASP A 172 -14.63 -2.90 1.97
N PHE A 173 -14.63 -4.03 2.69
CA PHE A 173 -14.41 -4.02 4.14
C PHE A 173 -12.92 -4.14 4.45
N GLY A 174 -12.47 -3.38 5.45
CA GLY A 174 -11.08 -3.41 5.89
C GLY A 174 -10.75 -4.69 6.65
N SER A 175 -9.54 -5.20 6.47
CA SER A 175 -9.02 -6.36 7.24
C SER A 175 -8.24 -5.95 8.50
N THR A 176 -8.09 -4.64 8.74
CA THR A 176 -7.42 -4.07 9.91
C THR A 176 -8.16 -4.45 11.19
N ASP A 177 -7.47 -5.10 12.11
CA ASP A 177 -8.00 -5.53 13.41
C ASP A 177 -7.48 -4.63 14.53
N LEU A 178 -8.36 -3.85 15.15
CA LEU A 178 -8.05 -2.99 16.28
C LEU A 178 -8.87 -3.42 17.49
N GLY A 179 -8.25 -4.13 18.43
CA GLY A 179 -8.89 -4.61 19.66
C GLY A 179 -9.15 -3.53 20.71
N GLY A 180 -9.06 -2.24 20.33
CA GLY A 180 -9.36 -1.11 21.21
C GLY A 180 -8.43 0.09 21.05
N VAL A 181 -8.52 1.02 22.00
CA VAL A 181 -7.82 2.31 21.95
C VAL A 181 -6.30 2.15 22.06
N ALA A 182 -5.82 1.10 22.71
CA ALA A 182 -4.39 0.82 22.83
C ALA A 182 -3.76 0.40 21.49
N ASP A 183 -4.46 -0.43 20.71
CA ASP A 183 -4.01 -0.86 19.39
C ASP A 183 -4.02 0.32 18.41
N ALA A 184 -5.06 1.17 18.46
CA ALA A 184 -5.09 2.40 17.69
C ALA A 184 -3.90 3.32 18.02
N LYS A 185 -3.52 3.44 19.30
CA LYS A 185 -2.34 4.22 19.70
C LYS A 185 -1.05 3.64 19.12
N LYS A 186 -0.90 2.32 19.18
CA LYS A 186 0.28 1.63 18.67
C LYS A 186 0.39 1.79 17.16
N LEU A 187 -0.68 1.54 16.41
CA LEU A 187 -0.70 1.67 14.96
C LEU A 187 -0.37 3.11 14.52
N ARG A 188 -0.96 4.11 15.18
CA ARG A 188 -0.68 5.53 14.88
C ARG A 188 0.77 5.92 15.12
N GLU A 189 1.40 5.34 16.14
CA GLU A 189 2.82 5.55 16.44
C GLU A 189 3.70 4.87 15.39
N GLU A 190 3.36 3.65 14.99
CA GLU A 190 4.04 2.91 13.93
C GLU A 190 3.97 3.64 12.59
N GLU A 191 2.79 4.14 12.20
CA GLU A 191 2.63 4.97 11.00
C GLU A 191 3.47 6.25 11.05
N ARG A 192 3.50 6.94 12.21
CA ARG A 192 4.34 8.14 12.36
C ARG A 192 5.82 7.80 12.21
N GLN A 193 6.26 6.69 12.81
CA GLN A 193 7.63 6.22 12.69
C GLN A 193 7.97 5.85 11.25
N GLN A 194 7.06 5.18 10.53
CA GLN A 194 7.25 4.85 9.13
C GLN A 194 7.31 6.11 8.25
N ALA A 195 6.48 7.11 8.51
CA ALA A 195 6.56 8.40 7.83
C ALA A 195 7.89 9.12 8.08
N GLU A 196 8.40 9.10 9.32
CA GLU A 196 9.73 9.64 9.65
C GLU A 196 10.86 8.86 8.95
N ASN A 197 10.77 7.53 8.94
CA ASN A 197 11.70 6.65 8.24
C ASN A 197 11.71 6.93 6.73
N GLY A 198 10.54 7.15 6.11
CA GLY A 198 10.40 7.49 4.69
C GLY A 198 11.11 8.81 4.35
N ARG A 199 10.95 9.83 5.20
CA ARG A 199 11.67 11.11 5.07
C ARG A 199 13.19 10.96 5.26
N GLU A 200 13.63 10.07 6.15
CA GLU A 200 15.06 9.77 6.31
C GLU A 200 15.62 9.06 5.07
N ALA A 201 14.91 8.03 4.58
CA ALA A 201 15.26 7.30 3.37
C ALA A 201 15.34 8.22 2.14
N ALA A 202 14.40 9.14 1.97
CA ALA A 202 14.43 10.14 0.89
C ALA A 202 15.71 10.98 0.89
N LYS A 203 16.15 11.44 2.08
CA LYS A 203 17.40 12.21 2.23
C LYS A 203 18.64 11.38 1.90
N LEU A 204 18.64 10.10 2.26
CA LEU A 204 19.75 9.19 1.99
C LEU A 204 19.81 8.83 0.50
N TYR A 205 18.68 8.47 -0.13
CA TYR A 205 18.58 8.24 -1.57
C TYR A 205 19.04 9.47 -2.38
N GLY A 206 18.69 10.68 -1.95
CA GLY A 206 19.09 11.91 -2.62
C GLY A 206 20.60 12.12 -2.76
N ARG A 207 21.39 11.39 -1.98
CA ARG A 207 22.86 11.37 -2.03
C ARG A 207 23.44 9.96 -2.06
N TRP A 208 22.71 8.99 -2.60
CA TRP A 208 23.06 7.56 -2.54
C TRP A 208 24.48 7.24 -3.04
N GLU A 209 24.97 8.00 -4.03
CA GLU A 209 26.33 7.89 -4.60
C GLU A 209 27.45 8.35 -3.64
N HIS A 210 27.11 9.05 -2.57
CA HIS A 210 28.06 9.67 -1.61
C HIS A 210 27.89 9.12 -0.20
N LEU A 211 27.10 8.06 -0.03
CA LEU A 211 26.91 7.43 1.27
C LEU A 211 28.17 6.65 1.66
N ASP A 212 28.57 6.77 2.92
CA ASP A 212 29.50 5.81 3.52
C ASP A 212 28.82 4.45 3.77
N ASP A 213 29.60 3.45 4.20
CA ASP A 213 29.11 2.10 4.42
C ASP A 213 27.97 2.04 5.47
N GLN A 214 28.04 2.87 6.52
CA GLN A 214 27.03 2.88 7.58
C GLN A 214 25.74 3.54 7.10
N GLU A 215 25.85 4.64 6.36
CA GLU A 215 24.70 5.32 5.78
C GLU A 215 24.03 4.46 4.70
N ARG A 216 24.81 3.70 3.93
CA ARG A 216 24.30 2.74 2.93
C ARG A 216 23.56 1.58 3.58
N GLU A 217 24.10 0.99 4.65
CA GLU A 217 23.42 -0.05 5.43
C GLU A 217 22.13 0.49 6.07
N ARG A 218 22.18 1.72 6.61
CA ARG A 218 21.01 2.40 7.17
C ARG A 218 19.92 2.61 6.12
N LEU A 219 20.27 3.12 4.95
CA LEU A 219 19.32 3.30 3.83
C LEU A 219 18.69 1.96 3.47
N LEU A 220 19.50 0.94 3.24
CA LEU A 220 19.05 -0.39 2.84
C LEU A 220 18.05 -0.98 3.84
N LYS A 221 18.37 -0.88 5.14
CA LYS A 221 17.46 -1.32 6.21
C LYS A 221 16.14 -0.57 6.17
N LEU A 222 16.17 0.76 6.06
CA LEU A 222 14.95 1.58 6.05
C LEU A 222 14.04 1.23 4.87
N VAL A 223 14.60 1.04 3.68
CA VAL A 223 13.80 0.80 2.47
C VAL A 223 13.28 -0.63 2.39
N GLU A 224 14.04 -1.62 2.85
CA GLU A 224 13.57 -3.02 2.86
C GLU A 224 12.52 -3.26 3.94
N GLU A 225 12.63 -2.63 5.12
CA GLU A 225 11.62 -2.71 6.19
C GLU A 225 10.39 -1.82 5.90
N GLY A 226 10.56 -0.79 5.07
CA GLY A 226 9.55 0.26 4.85
C GLY A 226 8.78 0.17 3.53
N GLN A 227 9.29 -0.53 2.50
CA GLN A 227 8.71 -0.49 1.15
C GLN A 227 7.22 -0.88 1.07
N ASP A 228 6.76 -1.77 1.96
CA ASP A 228 5.36 -2.21 2.01
C ASP A 228 4.47 -1.32 2.90
N SER A 229 5.02 -0.30 3.55
CA SER A 229 4.26 0.66 4.36
C SER A 229 3.79 1.84 3.49
N PRO A 230 2.48 2.10 3.38
CA PRO A 230 1.97 3.26 2.65
C PRO A 230 2.48 4.61 3.20
N ALA A 231 2.60 4.72 4.53
CA ALA A 231 3.11 5.91 5.19
C ALA A 231 4.59 6.17 4.85
N PHE A 232 5.43 5.12 4.90
CA PHE A 232 6.84 5.22 4.49
C PHE A 232 6.97 5.61 3.02
N SER A 233 6.29 4.85 2.15
CA SER A 233 6.44 4.96 0.71
C SER A 233 5.90 6.29 0.17
N ALA A 234 4.78 6.79 0.70
CA ALA A 234 4.27 8.11 0.32
C ALA A 234 5.25 9.24 0.71
N GLU A 235 5.82 9.17 1.91
CA GLU A 235 6.80 10.15 2.40
C GLU A 235 8.12 10.07 1.64
N LEU A 236 8.59 8.86 1.31
CA LEU A 236 9.75 8.66 0.45
C LEU A 236 9.55 9.34 -0.90
N MET A 237 8.44 9.07 -1.58
CA MET A 237 8.17 9.58 -2.93
C MET A 237 7.93 11.10 -2.98
N THR A 238 7.31 11.67 -1.95
CA THR A 238 6.98 13.12 -1.89
C THR A 238 8.13 13.98 -1.37
N HIS A 239 9.10 13.38 -0.67
CA HIS A 239 10.27 14.10 -0.16
C HIS A 239 11.58 13.80 -0.90
N LEU A 240 11.53 12.97 -1.95
CA LEU A 240 12.72 12.67 -2.74
C LEU A 240 13.25 13.93 -3.44
N ASP A 241 14.52 14.23 -3.21
CA ASP A 241 15.29 15.22 -3.98
C ASP A 241 16.57 14.57 -4.46
N TYR A 242 16.81 14.57 -5.77
CA TYR A 242 18.00 14.00 -6.36
C TYR A 242 18.53 14.92 -7.45
N ASN A 243 19.79 15.34 -7.33
CA ASN A 243 20.46 16.26 -8.26
C ASN A 243 19.68 17.57 -8.53
N GLY A 244 19.00 18.09 -7.51
CA GLY A 244 18.21 19.32 -7.60
C GLY A 244 16.91 19.14 -8.39
N ARG A 245 16.41 17.91 -8.51
CA ARG A 245 15.05 17.58 -8.93
C ARG A 245 14.29 17.06 -7.74
N LYS A 246 12.97 17.23 -7.77
CA LYS A 246 12.08 16.86 -6.68
C LYS A 246 11.05 15.85 -7.15
N GLU A 247 10.57 15.04 -6.22
CA GLU A 247 9.42 14.15 -6.38
C GLU A 247 9.55 13.29 -7.66
N GLN A 248 8.62 13.40 -8.60
CA GLN A 248 8.55 12.54 -9.78
C GLN A 248 9.77 12.66 -10.69
N GLU A 249 10.31 13.87 -10.84
CA GLU A 249 11.55 14.09 -11.61
C GLU A 249 12.75 13.44 -10.91
N ALA A 250 12.78 13.47 -9.57
CA ALA A 250 13.81 12.81 -8.78
C ALA A 250 13.70 11.29 -8.87
N VAL A 251 12.49 10.73 -8.82
CA VAL A 251 12.23 9.28 -8.94
C VAL A 251 12.79 8.74 -10.25
N LEU A 252 12.43 9.37 -11.38
CA LEU A 252 12.89 8.90 -12.70
C LEU A 252 14.41 8.99 -12.85
N LEU A 253 15.02 10.09 -12.39
CA LEU A 253 16.48 10.27 -12.45
C LEU A 253 17.23 9.30 -11.52
N LEU A 254 16.71 9.11 -10.31
CA LEU A 254 17.30 8.20 -9.33
C LEU A 254 17.22 6.75 -9.81
N ALA A 255 16.07 6.35 -10.35
CA ALA A 255 15.85 5.03 -10.93
C ALA A 255 16.87 4.75 -12.03
N SER A 256 17.03 5.66 -12.99
CA SER A 256 18.05 5.52 -14.03
C SER A 256 19.47 5.47 -13.44
N SER A 257 19.78 6.26 -12.40
CA SER A 257 21.10 6.21 -11.78
C SER A 257 21.39 4.86 -11.12
N LEU A 258 20.44 4.34 -10.34
CA LEU A 258 20.56 3.04 -9.67
C LEU A 258 20.64 1.88 -10.67
N GLU A 259 19.83 1.90 -11.73
CA GLU A 259 19.85 0.89 -12.81
C GLU A 259 21.23 0.75 -13.45
N HIS A 260 21.95 1.86 -13.61
CA HIS A 260 23.25 1.89 -14.29
C HIS A 260 24.45 1.82 -13.33
N GLY A 261 24.24 1.60 -12.03
CA GLY A 261 25.35 1.56 -11.05
C GLY A 261 25.97 2.94 -10.77
N GLY A 262 25.19 4.01 -10.92
CA GLY A 262 25.60 5.37 -10.57
C GLY A 262 26.77 5.90 -11.39
N ARG A 263 27.67 6.65 -10.75
CA ARG A 263 28.82 7.29 -11.42
C ARG A 263 29.86 6.31 -11.94
N ASP A 264 30.01 5.18 -11.26
CA ASP A 264 31.07 4.22 -11.55
C ASP A 264 30.64 3.20 -12.63
N GLY A 265 29.35 3.17 -12.97
CA GLY A 265 28.80 2.30 -14.01
C GLY A 265 28.80 0.81 -13.63
N GLN A 266 29.10 0.50 -12.37
CA GLN A 266 29.22 -0.86 -11.86
C GLN A 266 28.06 -1.15 -10.91
N LEU A 267 27.10 -1.94 -11.39
CA LEU A 267 25.97 -2.36 -10.56
C LEU A 267 26.45 -3.33 -9.48
N SER A 268 26.40 -2.91 -8.21
CA SER A 268 26.63 -3.80 -7.08
C SER A 268 25.33 -4.49 -6.64
N ALA A 269 25.45 -5.60 -5.90
CA ALA A 269 24.31 -6.28 -5.29
C ALA A 269 23.50 -5.33 -4.36
N THR A 270 24.17 -4.37 -3.71
CA THR A 270 23.50 -3.37 -2.89
C THR A 270 22.70 -2.38 -3.73
N ASP A 271 23.25 -1.92 -4.85
CA ASP A 271 22.54 -0.97 -5.73
C ASP A 271 21.30 -1.62 -6.35
N ALA A 272 21.40 -2.90 -6.74
CA ALA A 272 20.25 -3.68 -7.21
C ALA A 272 19.15 -3.83 -6.13
N ARG A 273 19.52 -4.07 -4.87
CA ARG A 273 18.56 -4.11 -3.76
C ARG A 273 17.91 -2.75 -3.50
N LEU A 274 18.70 -1.67 -3.55
CA LEU A 274 18.18 -0.29 -3.43
C LEU A 274 17.23 0.06 -4.59
N TYR A 275 17.52 -0.39 -5.80
CA TYR A 275 16.66 -0.21 -6.97
C TYR A 275 15.34 -0.98 -6.83
N LYS A 276 15.41 -2.25 -6.40
CA LYS A 276 14.23 -3.07 -6.12
C LYS A 276 13.37 -2.46 -5.01
N ALA A 277 13.99 -2.02 -3.91
CA ALA A 277 13.25 -1.39 -2.81
C ALA A 277 12.61 -0.05 -3.23
N LEU A 278 13.27 0.73 -4.09
CA LEU A 278 12.67 1.93 -4.68
C LEU A 278 11.42 1.58 -5.51
N SER A 279 11.47 0.49 -6.27
CA SER A 279 10.32 -0.02 -7.03
C SER A 279 9.20 -0.53 -6.13
N GLY A 280 9.53 -1.30 -5.07
CA GLY A 280 8.56 -1.73 -4.06
C GLY A 280 7.86 -0.54 -3.41
N SER A 281 8.63 0.47 -3.00
CA SER A 281 8.06 1.71 -2.47
C SER A 281 7.20 2.46 -3.49
N LEU A 282 7.58 2.49 -4.77
CA LEU A 282 6.75 3.14 -5.79
C LEU A 282 5.43 2.38 -6.00
N ALA A 283 5.47 1.04 -6.02
CA ALA A 283 4.29 0.20 -6.11
C ALA A 283 3.33 0.46 -4.95
N THR A 284 3.84 0.48 -3.71
CA THR A 284 3.05 0.78 -2.51
C THR A 284 2.51 2.21 -2.53
N ALA A 285 3.34 3.20 -2.87
CA ALA A 285 2.94 4.60 -2.92
C ALA A 285 1.88 4.90 -4.00
N THR A 286 1.88 4.14 -5.10
CA THR A 286 0.90 4.29 -6.19
C THR A 286 -0.30 3.35 -6.04
N GLY A 287 -0.28 2.49 -5.03
CA GLY A 287 -1.32 1.52 -4.70
C GLY A 287 -2.61 2.15 -4.16
N PRO A 288 -3.69 1.36 -4.02
CA PRO A 288 -4.94 1.86 -3.46
C PRO A 288 -4.79 2.31 -2.00
N ASP A 289 -3.84 1.74 -1.27
CA ASP A 289 -3.68 1.98 0.17
C ASP A 289 -2.85 3.23 0.53
N SER A 290 -2.48 4.03 -0.47
CA SER A 290 -1.59 5.18 -0.28
C SER A 290 -2.28 6.51 -0.58
N PRO A 291 -2.01 7.57 0.20
CA PRO A 291 -2.59 8.90 -0.02
C PRO A 291 -2.22 9.54 -1.36
N ILE A 292 -1.12 9.10 -1.98
CA ILE A 292 -0.68 9.55 -3.31
C ILE A 292 -0.94 8.51 -4.41
N GLY A 293 -1.64 7.43 -4.07
CA GLY A 293 -1.87 6.32 -4.97
C GLY A 293 -3.21 6.38 -5.69
N SER A 294 -3.98 5.30 -5.64
CA SER A 294 -5.25 5.17 -6.37
C SER A 294 -6.40 4.68 -5.47
N PRO A 295 -6.71 5.37 -4.35
CA PRO A 295 -7.64 4.85 -3.33
C PRO A 295 -9.02 4.55 -3.87
N SER A 296 -9.49 5.26 -4.89
CA SER A 296 -10.79 4.99 -5.56
C SER A 296 -10.67 4.24 -6.89
N GLY A 297 -9.52 3.61 -7.16
CA GLY A 297 -9.19 3.05 -8.47
C GLY A 297 -8.87 4.11 -9.53
N VAL A 298 -8.84 5.39 -9.15
CA VAL A 298 -8.45 6.51 -10.01
C VAL A 298 -7.08 7.02 -9.55
N PRO A 299 -6.10 7.18 -10.46
CA PRO A 299 -4.80 7.74 -10.14
C PRO A 299 -4.88 9.13 -9.46
N SER A 300 -3.96 9.38 -8.52
CA SER A 300 -3.83 10.71 -7.91
C SER A 300 -3.15 11.72 -8.84
N ALA A 301 -3.27 13.01 -8.50
CA ALA A 301 -2.52 14.07 -9.18
C ALA A 301 -0.99 13.88 -9.12
N TRP A 302 -0.47 13.20 -8.09
CA TRP A 302 0.95 12.87 -7.99
C TRP A 302 1.33 11.84 -9.05
N THR A 303 0.50 10.79 -9.21
CA THR A 303 0.66 9.76 -10.25
C THR A 303 0.55 10.35 -11.65
N ASP A 304 -0.47 11.18 -11.91
CA ASP A 304 -0.64 11.86 -13.20
C ASP A 304 0.58 12.70 -13.57
N ARG A 305 1.18 13.36 -12.57
CA ARG A 305 2.40 14.13 -12.77
C ARG A 305 3.59 13.24 -13.12
N LEU A 306 3.73 12.08 -12.49
CA LEU A 306 4.79 11.11 -12.81
C LEU A 306 4.69 10.65 -14.26
N LEU A 307 3.49 10.28 -14.70
CA LEU A 307 3.23 9.84 -16.07
C LEU A 307 3.44 10.97 -17.08
N THR A 308 3.00 12.19 -16.75
CA THR A 308 3.25 13.38 -17.57
C THR A 308 4.75 13.66 -17.72
N VAL A 309 5.52 13.59 -16.63
CA VAL A 309 6.98 13.82 -16.69
C VAL A 309 7.68 12.71 -17.47
N ALA A 310 7.26 11.45 -17.31
CA ALA A 310 7.79 10.33 -18.08
C ALA A 310 7.49 10.49 -19.59
N ARG A 311 6.27 10.89 -19.95
CA ARG A 311 5.81 11.07 -21.33
C ARG A 311 6.35 12.32 -22.01
N ASP A 312 6.23 13.48 -21.36
CA ASP A 312 6.46 14.79 -21.97
C ASP A 312 7.74 15.49 -21.46
N GLY A 313 8.33 14.97 -20.39
CA GLY A 313 9.41 15.63 -19.69
C GLY A 313 8.91 16.73 -18.76
N ASN A 314 9.81 17.61 -18.32
CA ASN A 314 9.47 18.66 -17.35
C ASN A 314 9.09 20.01 -17.97
N GLY A 315 8.90 20.07 -19.30
CA GLY A 315 8.48 21.27 -20.01
C GLY A 315 9.51 22.41 -20.07
N LEU A 316 10.75 22.16 -19.63
CA LEU A 316 11.83 23.15 -19.71
C LEU A 316 12.37 23.27 -21.15
N PRO A 317 12.85 24.47 -21.57
CA PRO A 317 13.42 24.67 -22.89
C PRO A 317 14.60 23.73 -23.20
N ASP A 318 14.81 23.36 -24.47
CA ASP A 318 15.84 22.42 -24.94
C ASP A 318 17.25 22.66 -24.41
N ARG A 319 17.62 23.92 -24.18
CA ARG A 319 18.95 24.32 -23.71
C ARG A 319 19.03 24.51 -22.19
N HIS A 320 17.92 24.28 -21.48
CA HIS A 320 17.90 24.43 -20.04
C HIS A 320 18.70 23.28 -19.40
N PRO A 321 19.67 23.56 -18.50
CA PRO A 321 20.51 22.52 -17.90
C PRO A 321 19.71 21.52 -17.08
N GLY A 322 18.49 21.89 -16.68
CA GLY A 322 17.58 21.02 -15.94
C GLY A 322 16.57 20.24 -16.76
N LYS A 323 16.60 20.33 -18.10
CA LYS A 323 15.58 19.72 -18.96
C LYS A 323 15.58 18.19 -18.82
N LEU A 324 14.37 17.65 -18.62
CA LEU A 324 14.06 16.25 -18.83
C LEU A 324 13.22 16.15 -20.11
N GLY A 325 13.63 15.28 -21.03
CA GLY A 325 13.04 15.20 -22.38
C GLY A 325 11.80 14.32 -22.50
N GLY A 326 11.48 13.50 -21.49
CA GLY A 326 10.39 12.53 -21.55
C GLY A 326 10.55 11.51 -22.69
N GLY A 327 9.42 11.10 -23.27
CA GLY A 327 9.30 10.17 -24.38
C GLY A 327 9.81 8.77 -24.03
N ALA A 328 10.37 8.07 -25.02
CA ALA A 328 10.88 6.71 -24.83
C ALA A 328 11.85 6.59 -23.64
N ALA A 329 12.72 7.58 -23.41
CA ALA A 329 13.67 7.54 -22.30
C ALA A 329 12.98 7.67 -20.93
N GLY A 330 12.04 8.60 -20.78
CA GLY A 330 11.30 8.79 -19.53
C GLY A 330 10.34 7.63 -19.23
N LEU A 331 9.63 7.15 -20.26
CA LEU A 331 8.76 5.98 -20.14
C LEU A 331 9.56 4.71 -19.84
N SER A 332 10.70 4.48 -20.50
CA SER A 332 11.57 3.34 -20.17
C SER A 332 12.15 3.45 -18.75
N ALA A 333 12.54 4.64 -18.28
CA ALA A 333 13.01 4.79 -16.91
C ALA A 333 11.94 4.37 -15.88
N LEU A 334 10.68 4.73 -16.13
CA LEU A 334 9.56 4.31 -15.29
C LEU A 334 9.30 2.80 -15.38
N THR A 335 9.15 2.26 -16.58
CA THR A 335 8.73 0.86 -16.74
C THR A 335 9.83 -0.12 -16.36
N LYS A 336 11.10 0.23 -16.54
CA LYS A 336 12.21 -0.56 -16.01
C LYS A 336 12.26 -0.55 -14.50
N LEU A 337 11.90 0.56 -13.85
CA LEU A 337 11.75 0.57 -12.39
C LEU A 337 10.62 -0.37 -11.97
N MET A 338 9.48 -0.32 -12.66
CA MET A 338 8.36 -1.23 -12.38
C MET A 338 8.73 -2.71 -12.54
N ALA A 339 9.59 -3.00 -13.52
CA ALA A 339 10.08 -4.34 -13.78
C ALA A 339 11.21 -4.80 -12.85
N ALA A 340 11.70 -3.94 -11.94
CA ALA A 340 12.80 -4.29 -11.05
C ALA A 340 12.56 -5.67 -10.42
N ASP A 341 13.46 -6.60 -10.73
CA ASP A 341 13.56 -7.92 -10.13
C ASP A 341 14.89 -8.02 -9.39
N PHE A 342 14.94 -8.92 -8.41
CA PHE A 342 16.23 -9.42 -7.93
C PHE A 342 16.47 -10.74 -8.66
N ASP A 343 17.17 -10.70 -9.80
CA ASP A 343 17.73 -11.93 -10.31
C ASP A 343 18.91 -12.30 -9.38
N SER A 344 18.81 -13.47 -8.75
CA SER A 344 19.99 -14.13 -8.18
C SER A 344 21.10 -14.14 -9.25
N ASP A 345 22.37 -14.08 -8.86
CA ASP A 345 23.58 -13.99 -9.72
C ASP A 345 23.72 -15.03 -10.88
N GLU A 346 22.69 -15.83 -11.16
CA GLU A 346 22.62 -16.79 -12.23
C GLU A 346 22.25 -16.13 -13.58
N VAL A 347 23.26 -15.94 -14.42
CA VAL A 347 23.08 -15.65 -15.85
C VAL A 347 22.17 -16.70 -16.50
N TYR A 348 21.13 -16.25 -17.20
CA TYR A 348 20.26 -17.11 -18.02
C TYR A 348 21.08 -18.05 -18.92
N ASP A 349 20.89 -19.37 -18.74
CA ASP A 349 21.53 -20.40 -19.56
C ASP A 349 20.45 -21.19 -20.34
N PRO A 350 20.34 -21.00 -21.67
CA PRO A 350 19.30 -21.61 -22.49
C PRO A 350 19.45 -23.14 -22.65
N ASN A 351 20.57 -23.74 -22.23
CA ASN A 351 20.84 -25.18 -22.39
C ASN A 351 20.45 -26.02 -21.19
N LYS A 352 19.93 -25.37 -20.16
CA LYS A 352 19.81 -25.93 -18.83
C LYS A 352 18.27 -26.32 -18.73
N ASP A 353 17.93 -27.53 -18.20
CA ASP A 353 16.53 -27.99 -17.88
C ASP A 353 15.60 -26.90 -17.29
N PRO A 354 14.41 -26.62 -17.88
CA PRO A 354 13.46 -25.57 -17.46
C PRO A 354 13.00 -25.59 -16.00
N LYS A 355 13.16 -26.71 -15.28
CA LYS A 355 12.76 -26.85 -13.87
C LYS A 355 13.87 -26.47 -12.88
N GLU A 356 15.09 -26.23 -13.35
CA GLU A 356 16.29 -26.09 -12.50
C GLU A 356 17.04 -24.73 -12.71
N LYS A 357 16.44 -23.67 -13.28
CA LYS A 357 17.14 -22.37 -13.52
C LYS A 357 16.37 -21.15 -13.02
N SER A 358 17.14 -20.12 -12.60
CA SER A 358 17.20 -18.78 -13.24
C SER A 358 16.60 -18.69 -14.63
N SER A 359 15.29 -18.59 -14.66
CA SER A 359 14.53 -18.41 -15.87
C SER A 359 14.15 -16.93 -15.94
N PRO A 360 14.23 -16.24 -17.09
CA PRO A 360 13.62 -14.91 -17.27
C PRO A 360 12.10 -14.93 -16.98
N TRP A 361 11.54 -16.13 -16.86
CA TRP A 361 10.15 -16.43 -16.55
C TRP A 361 9.89 -16.74 -15.07
N LYS A 362 10.91 -16.84 -14.22
CA LYS A 362 10.75 -17.10 -12.78
C LYS A 362 10.64 -15.76 -12.06
N LYS A 363 9.42 -15.24 -11.99
CA LYS A 363 9.10 -14.07 -11.16
C LYS A 363 9.16 -14.51 -9.71
N ASP A 364 10.03 -13.89 -8.91
CA ASP A 364 10.31 -14.35 -7.56
C ASP A 364 9.25 -13.86 -6.55
N GLU A 365 9.04 -14.68 -5.52
CA GLU A 365 8.21 -14.31 -4.36
C GLU A 365 8.91 -13.14 -3.64
N GLY A 366 8.41 -11.92 -3.87
CA GLY A 366 8.98 -10.68 -3.33
C GLY A 366 9.40 -9.64 -4.39
N ASP A 367 9.14 -9.87 -5.68
CA ASP A 367 9.22 -8.78 -6.67
C ASP A 367 8.06 -7.78 -6.51
N PRO A 368 8.27 -6.48 -6.82
CA PRO A 368 7.23 -5.47 -6.73
C PRO A 368 6.02 -5.81 -7.61
N VAL A 369 4.82 -5.70 -7.02
CA VAL A 369 3.53 -5.89 -7.70
C VAL A 369 2.77 -4.58 -7.68
N TYR A 370 2.46 -4.05 -8.86
CA TYR A 370 1.75 -2.79 -9.01
C TYR A 370 0.24 -2.99 -9.10
N SER A 371 -0.53 -1.98 -8.67
CA SER A 371 -1.98 -1.98 -8.73
C SER A 371 -2.50 -2.00 -10.17
N GLU A 372 -3.69 -2.55 -10.38
CA GLU A 372 -4.34 -2.58 -11.70
C GLU A 372 -4.54 -1.18 -12.28
N ALA A 373 -4.98 -0.23 -11.45
CA ALA A 373 -5.19 1.16 -11.85
C ALA A 373 -3.89 1.80 -12.37
N PHE A 374 -2.79 1.64 -11.63
CA PHE A 374 -1.50 2.19 -12.04
C PHE A 374 -0.96 1.52 -13.31
N LEU A 375 -1.03 0.18 -13.40
CA LEU A 375 -0.59 -0.56 -14.58
C LEU A 375 -1.37 -0.14 -15.83
N THR A 376 -2.69 0.00 -15.72
CA THR A 376 -3.57 0.43 -16.82
C THR A 376 -3.21 1.84 -17.28
N GLU A 377 -3.05 2.78 -16.35
CA GLU A 377 -2.75 4.17 -16.69
C GLU A 377 -1.37 4.33 -17.35
N VAL A 378 -0.35 3.57 -16.88
CA VAL A 378 0.97 3.54 -17.54
C VAL A 378 0.84 2.99 -18.97
N ALA A 379 0.06 1.92 -19.15
CA ALA A 379 -0.14 1.28 -20.44
C ALA A 379 -0.84 2.19 -21.45
N ASP A 380 -1.93 2.84 -21.02
CA ASP A 380 -2.68 3.80 -21.80
C ASP A 380 -1.82 5.03 -22.13
N THR A 381 -1.03 5.52 -21.18
CA THR A 381 -0.07 6.63 -21.41
C THR A 381 0.93 6.30 -22.52
N ILE A 382 1.51 5.10 -22.51
CA ILE A 382 2.46 4.68 -23.56
C ILE A 382 1.72 4.49 -24.89
N ARG A 383 0.57 3.82 -24.89
CA ARG A 383 -0.22 3.56 -26.10
C ARG A 383 -0.68 4.86 -26.78
N ASP A 384 -1.16 5.83 -26.01
CA ASP A 384 -1.59 7.15 -26.49
C ASP A 384 -0.40 7.90 -27.08
N TRP A 385 0.76 7.83 -26.42
CA TRP A 385 1.98 8.45 -26.91
C TRP A 385 2.47 7.81 -28.23
N GLU A 386 2.41 6.48 -28.33
CA GLU A 386 2.74 5.73 -29.56
C GLU A 386 1.76 6.07 -30.71
N SER A 387 0.47 6.15 -30.41
CA SER A 387 -0.59 6.42 -31.39
C SER A 387 -0.60 7.87 -31.88
N GLY A 388 -0.21 8.81 -31.01
CA GLY A 388 -0.09 10.23 -31.34
C GLY A 388 1.23 10.62 -32.02
N ASN A 389 2.18 9.69 -32.17
CA ASN A 389 3.52 9.98 -32.67
C ASN A 389 4.02 8.91 -33.65
N ASP A 390 3.78 9.14 -34.96
CA ASP A 390 4.22 8.26 -36.06
C ASP A 390 5.75 7.99 -36.09
N LYS A 391 6.53 8.76 -35.33
CA LYS A 391 8.00 8.68 -35.24
C LYS A 391 8.49 8.49 -33.80
N ALA A 392 7.63 7.97 -32.91
CA ALA A 392 7.90 7.80 -31.47
C ALA A 392 9.30 7.27 -31.17
N TYR A 393 9.78 6.35 -32.00
CA TYR A 393 11.04 5.65 -31.81
C TYR A 393 12.08 5.84 -32.93
N ASP A 394 11.81 6.65 -33.97
CA ASP A 394 12.67 6.80 -35.17
C ASP A 394 14.12 7.23 -34.85
N GLY A 395 14.30 8.02 -33.79
CA GLY A 395 15.62 8.43 -33.29
C GLY A 395 16.28 7.33 -32.45
N PRO A 396 15.67 6.92 -31.32
CA PRO A 396 16.21 5.90 -30.42
C PRO A 396 16.52 4.54 -31.10
N MET A 397 15.65 4.07 -31.99
CA MET A 397 15.76 2.76 -32.66
C MET A 397 17.05 2.55 -33.44
N LYS A 398 17.74 3.61 -33.88
CA LYS A 398 18.95 3.49 -34.72
C LYS A 398 20.07 2.67 -34.06
N ASN A 399 20.05 2.59 -32.73
CA ASN A 399 21.05 1.88 -31.94
C ASN A 399 20.47 0.65 -31.22
N TRP A 400 19.18 0.37 -31.38
CA TRP A 400 18.53 -0.72 -30.65
C TRP A 400 18.90 -2.06 -31.25
N GLN A 401 19.29 -2.97 -30.38
CA GLN A 401 19.58 -4.35 -30.72
C GLN A 401 18.35 -5.22 -30.52
N GLY A 402 17.14 -4.70 -30.78
CA GLY A 402 15.84 -5.41 -30.69
C GLY A 402 14.76 -4.69 -29.89
N THR A 403 13.77 -5.45 -29.39
CA THR A 403 12.65 -4.92 -28.60
C THR A 403 13.01 -4.74 -27.11
N GLN A 404 14.28 -4.88 -26.72
CA GLN A 404 14.70 -4.85 -25.31
C GLN A 404 14.66 -3.46 -24.68
N GLU A 405 14.80 -2.41 -25.50
CA GLU A 405 14.76 -1.00 -25.07
C GLU A 405 13.34 -0.39 -25.14
N ASP A 406 12.37 -1.19 -25.59
CA ASP A 406 10.96 -0.83 -25.67
C ASP A 406 10.40 -0.52 -24.27
N PRO A 407 9.82 0.67 -24.03
CA PRO A 407 9.19 1.00 -22.76
C PRO A 407 8.14 -0.03 -22.34
N MET A 408 7.43 -0.67 -23.28
CA MET A 408 6.44 -1.70 -22.95
C MET A 408 7.05 -2.93 -22.29
N LYS A 409 8.35 -3.23 -22.50
CA LYS A 409 9.00 -4.40 -21.89
C LYS A 409 8.79 -4.43 -20.38
N GLY A 410 9.13 -3.33 -19.72
CA GLY A 410 9.08 -3.28 -18.26
C GLY A 410 7.65 -3.27 -17.71
N LEU A 411 6.73 -2.63 -18.44
CA LEU A 411 5.31 -2.66 -18.11
C LEU A 411 4.74 -4.07 -18.22
N LEU A 412 5.02 -4.79 -19.30
CA LEU A 412 4.54 -6.15 -19.54
C LEU A 412 5.13 -7.14 -18.54
N ASN A 413 6.38 -6.93 -18.15
CA ASN A 413 6.99 -7.64 -17.04
C ASN A 413 6.19 -7.42 -15.74
N ALA A 414 5.90 -6.17 -15.37
CA ALA A 414 5.10 -5.86 -14.19
C ALA A 414 3.65 -6.41 -14.28
N MET A 415 3.02 -6.33 -15.45
CA MET A 415 1.70 -6.91 -15.71
C MET A 415 1.70 -8.43 -15.48
N SER A 416 2.74 -9.14 -15.91
CA SER A 416 2.85 -10.59 -15.69
C SER A 416 2.85 -11.00 -14.21
N ARG A 417 3.23 -10.09 -13.31
CA ARG A 417 3.19 -10.28 -11.85
C ARG A 417 1.80 -9.99 -11.24
N ASN A 418 0.87 -9.42 -12.01
CA ASN A 418 -0.52 -9.15 -11.61
C ASN A 418 -1.52 -9.76 -12.62
N PRO A 419 -1.93 -11.02 -12.44
CA PRO A 419 -2.85 -11.71 -13.34
C PRO A 419 -4.23 -11.06 -13.46
N SER A 420 -4.76 -10.46 -12.38
CA SER A 420 -6.04 -9.75 -12.41
C SER A 420 -5.97 -8.55 -13.36
N ALA A 421 -4.95 -7.71 -13.18
CA ALA A 421 -4.72 -6.55 -14.03
C ALA A 421 -4.50 -6.94 -15.49
N SER A 422 -3.69 -7.98 -15.74
CA SER A 422 -3.45 -8.49 -17.10
C SER A 422 -4.74 -9.01 -17.75
N THR A 423 -5.57 -9.75 -17.00
CA THR A 423 -6.85 -10.25 -17.50
C THR A 423 -7.76 -9.11 -17.90
N HIS A 424 -7.91 -8.12 -17.03
CA HIS A 424 -8.77 -6.96 -17.29
C HIS A 424 -8.25 -6.14 -18.49
N TYR A 425 -6.95 -5.85 -18.52
CA TYR A 425 -6.34 -5.01 -19.55
C TYR A 425 -6.36 -5.66 -20.95
N PHE A 426 -6.23 -6.98 -21.05
CA PHE A 426 -6.27 -7.71 -22.31
C PHE A 426 -7.63 -8.34 -22.66
N ASP A 427 -8.71 -8.06 -21.91
CA ASP A 427 -10.03 -8.61 -22.20
C ASP A 427 -10.57 -8.01 -23.52
N PRO A 428 -10.72 -8.82 -24.60
CA PRO A 428 -11.20 -8.33 -25.89
C PRO A 428 -12.68 -7.94 -25.89
N ASN A 429 -13.42 -8.23 -24.82
CA ASN A 429 -14.82 -7.81 -24.68
C ASN A 429 -14.96 -6.39 -24.14
N THR A 430 -13.92 -5.86 -23.48
CA THR A 430 -13.94 -4.54 -22.83
C THR A 430 -13.06 -3.54 -23.56
N THR A 431 -11.95 -3.98 -24.15
CA THR A 431 -10.97 -3.12 -24.83
C THR A 431 -10.46 -3.73 -26.13
N ASP A 432 -9.78 -2.94 -26.96
CA ASP A 432 -9.04 -3.40 -28.13
C ASP A 432 -7.53 -3.57 -27.85
N ASN A 433 -7.10 -3.51 -26.58
CA ASN A 433 -5.70 -3.60 -26.18
C ASN A 433 -5.03 -4.89 -26.67
N LEU A 434 -5.70 -6.04 -26.54
CA LEU A 434 -5.15 -7.31 -27.03
C LEU A 434 -4.91 -7.28 -28.54
N LYS A 435 -5.85 -6.71 -29.31
CA LYS A 435 -5.69 -6.51 -30.75
C LYS A 435 -4.53 -5.57 -31.04
N TYR A 436 -4.39 -4.50 -30.27
CA TYR A 436 -3.28 -3.56 -30.39
C TYR A 436 -1.93 -4.27 -30.30
N PHE A 437 -1.68 -5.09 -29.27
CA PHE A 437 -0.39 -5.78 -29.12
C PHE A 437 -0.15 -6.88 -30.16
N LEU A 438 -1.21 -7.57 -30.62
CA LEU A 438 -1.10 -8.67 -31.59
C LEU A 438 -0.94 -8.19 -33.03
N ASP A 439 -1.73 -7.19 -33.44
CA ASP A 439 -1.89 -6.83 -34.86
C ASP A 439 -1.39 -5.41 -35.18
N ASP A 440 -1.79 -4.43 -34.36
CA ASP A 440 -1.72 -3.02 -34.78
C ASP A 440 -0.40 -2.34 -34.35
N ARG A 441 0.21 -2.79 -33.25
CA ARG A 441 1.42 -2.20 -32.68
C ARG A 441 2.65 -2.54 -33.54
N LYS A 442 3.34 -1.50 -34.00
CA LYS A 442 4.66 -1.62 -34.64
C LYS A 442 5.75 -1.77 -33.58
N TRP A 443 5.99 -3.02 -33.16
CA TRP A 443 7.00 -3.37 -32.16
C TRP A 443 8.38 -2.76 -32.46
N PRO A 444 8.88 -1.88 -31.58
CA PRO A 444 10.19 -1.28 -31.75
C PRO A 444 11.32 -2.31 -31.86
N GLY A 445 12.11 -2.28 -32.94
CA GLY A 445 13.18 -3.27 -33.14
C GLY A 445 12.71 -4.68 -33.56
N GLY A 446 11.42 -4.86 -33.86
CA GLY A 446 10.85 -6.16 -34.26
C GLY A 446 11.44 -6.75 -35.54
N ASP A 447 11.94 -5.93 -36.47
CA ASP A 447 12.54 -6.37 -37.74
C ASP A 447 13.89 -7.06 -37.59
N VAL A 448 14.57 -6.80 -36.47
CA VAL A 448 15.89 -7.37 -36.16
C VAL A 448 15.80 -8.47 -35.11
N GLU A 449 14.71 -8.54 -34.33
CA GLU A 449 14.53 -9.46 -33.20
C GLU A 449 14.87 -10.93 -33.49
N SER A 450 14.36 -11.46 -34.61
CA SER A 450 14.61 -12.85 -35.01
C SER A 450 16.08 -13.18 -35.35
N LYS A 451 16.94 -12.16 -35.48
CA LYS A 451 18.36 -12.30 -35.81
C LYS A 451 19.27 -12.16 -34.59
N MET A 452 18.70 -11.93 -33.40
CA MET A 452 19.47 -11.81 -32.16
C MET A 452 19.90 -13.17 -31.60
N PRO A 453 20.91 -13.17 -30.71
CA PRO A 453 21.17 -14.31 -29.82
C PRO A 453 19.88 -14.73 -29.10
N THR A 454 19.71 -16.03 -28.91
CA THR A 454 18.48 -16.61 -28.33
C THR A 454 18.19 -16.03 -26.95
N GLU A 455 19.23 -15.82 -26.15
CA GLU A 455 19.19 -15.23 -24.81
C GLU A 455 18.56 -13.83 -24.81
N THR A 456 18.86 -13.04 -25.85
CA THR A 456 18.32 -11.68 -26.02
C THR A 456 16.88 -11.68 -26.51
N GLN A 457 16.44 -12.74 -27.20
CA GLN A 457 15.04 -12.92 -27.60
C GLN A 457 14.13 -13.29 -26.42
N TYR A 458 14.64 -14.02 -25.44
CA TYR A 458 13.87 -14.40 -24.24
C TYR A 458 13.65 -13.26 -23.23
N THR A 459 14.38 -12.16 -23.38
CA THR A 459 14.27 -10.97 -22.53
C THR A 459 13.71 -9.76 -23.28
N SER A 460 13.02 -10.02 -24.39
CA SER A 460 12.45 -9.02 -25.29
C SER A 460 11.08 -8.53 -24.81
N ALA A 461 10.60 -7.39 -25.32
CA ALA A 461 9.26 -6.92 -24.96
C ALA A 461 8.15 -7.87 -25.44
N ARG A 462 8.35 -8.58 -26.55
CA ARG A 462 7.40 -9.61 -27.02
C ARG A 462 7.41 -10.85 -26.15
N ALA A 463 8.56 -11.23 -25.60
CA ALA A 463 8.67 -12.29 -24.62
C ALA A 463 7.88 -11.94 -23.34
N GLU A 464 8.04 -10.74 -22.81
CA GLU A 464 7.27 -10.25 -21.66
C GLU A 464 5.77 -10.12 -21.97
N PHE A 465 5.40 -9.75 -23.20
CA PHE A 465 4.00 -9.80 -23.65
C PHE A 465 3.43 -11.22 -23.57
N GLY A 466 4.20 -12.23 -23.99
CA GLY A 466 3.80 -13.63 -23.87
C GLY A 466 3.52 -14.04 -22.42
N LEU A 467 4.32 -13.56 -21.47
CA LEU A 467 4.10 -13.77 -20.04
C LEU A 467 2.84 -13.07 -19.52
N ALA A 468 2.67 -11.80 -19.85
CA ALA A 468 1.50 -11.05 -19.44
C ALA A 468 0.21 -11.69 -20.01
N LEU A 469 0.28 -12.23 -21.23
CA LEU A 469 -0.82 -12.96 -21.86
C LEU A 469 -1.07 -14.32 -21.20
N GLU A 470 -0.03 -15.06 -20.78
CA GLU A 470 -0.20 -16.27 -19.97
C GLU A 470 -0.88 -15.94 -18.64
N ALA A 471 -0.47 -14.85 -17.98
CA ALA A 471 -1.07 -14.40 -16.75
C ALA A 471 -2.55 -14.04 -16.93
N ALA A 472 -2.87 -13.29 -17.99
CA ALA A 472 -4.24 -12.95 -18.36
C ALA A 472 -5.10 -14.18 -18.68
N ALA A 473 -4.59 -15.13 -19.46
CA ALA A 473 -5.36 -16.28 -19.91
C ALA A 473 -5.57 -17.33 -18.80
N THR A 474 -4.64 -17.42 -17.84
CA THR A 474 -4.67 -18.45 -16.79
C THR A 474 -5.13 -17.94 -15.44
N GLY A 475 -5.12 -16.62 -15.21
CA GLY A 475 -5.35 -16.02 -13.90
C GLY A 475 -4.25 -16.34 -12.88
N ARG A 476 -3.03 -16.68 -13.33
CA ARG A 476 -1.91 -17.10 -12.48
C ARG A 476 -0.61 -16.46 -12.92
N VAL A 477 0.34 -16.30 -12.01
CA VAL A 477 1.70 -15.88 -12.37
C VAL A 477 2.30 -16.92 -13.34
N PRO A 478 2.96 -16.50 -14.44
CA PRO A 478 3.47 -17.42 -15.45
C PRO A 478 4.41 -18.49 -14.91
N GLY A 479 4.41 -19.67 -15.54
CA GLY A 479 5.24 -20.80 -15.11
C GLY A 479 4.77 -21.50 -13.83
N SER A 480 3.69 -21.01 -13.19
CA SER A 480 3.07 -21.69 -12.05
C SER A 480 2.62 -23.11 -12.42
N PRO A 481 2.81 -24.12 -11.55
CA PRO A 481 2.42 -25.50 -11.86
C PRO A 481 0.94 -25.59 -12.25
N CYS A 482 0.66 -26.01 -13.48
CA CYS A 482 -0.68 -26.40 -13.87
C CYS A 482 -1.15 -27.52 -12.95
N THR A 483 -2.26 -27.29 -12.25
CA THR A 483 -2.88 -28.31 -11.43
C THR A 483 -3.25 -29.45 -12.37
N ARG A 484 -2.56 -30.60 -12.28
CA ARG A 484 -2.83 -31.73 -13.18
C ARG A 484 -4.31 -32.06 -13.08
N CYS A 485 -5.01 -31.98 -14.21
CA CYS A 485 -6.31 -32.62 -14.32
C CYS A 485 -6.11 -34.07 -13.85
N PRO A 486 -6.82 -34.55 -12.82
CA PRO A 486 -6.69 -35.94 -12.42
C PRO A 486 -6.99 -36.77 -13.64
N LEU A 487 -6.01 -37.54 -14.12
CA LEU A 487 -6.24 -38.56 -15.13
C LEU A 487 -7.45 -39.34 -14.64
N THR A 488 -8.54 -39.27 -15.41
CA THR A 488 -9.74 -40.05 -15.18
C THR A 488 -9.29 -41.49 -14.99
N THR A 489 -9.40 -41.98 -13.74
CA THR A 489 -9.10 -43.36 -13.41
C THR A 489 -9.90 -44.22 -14.38
N THR A 490 -9.20 -44.91 -15.27
CA THR A 490 -9.78 -45.88 -16.21
C THR A 490 -10.73 -46.79 -15.43
N ALA A 491 -12.00 -46.77 -15.81
CA ALA A 491 -13.01 -47.66 -15.26
C ALA A 491 -12.55 -49.12 -15.35
N PRO A 492 -12.77 -49.95 -14.31
CA PRO A 492 -12.41 -51.35 -14.37
C PRO A 492 -13.21 -52.04 -15.48
N ARG A 493 -12.52 -52.75 -16.37
CA ARG A 493 -13.16 -53.59 -17.41
C ARG A 493 -14.16 -54.56 -16.76
N PRO A 494 -15.36 -54.74 -17.32
CA PRO A 494 -16.28 -55.78 -16.86
C PRO A 494 -15.64 -57.15 -17.13
N ARG A 495 -15.63 -58.01 -16.10
CA ARG A 495 -15.27 -59.43 -16.26
C ARG A 495 -16.26 -60.06 -17.24
N SER A 496 -15.75 -60.57 -18.35
CA SER A 496 -16.48 -61.47 -19.22
C SER A 496 -16.76 -62.77 -18.47
N SER A 497 -18.04 -63.05 -18.20
CA SER A 497 -18.51 -64.39 -17.86
C SER A 497 -18.54 -65.24 -19.13
N SER A 498 -17.77 -66.33 -19.14
CA SER A 498 -17.88 -67.40 -20.12
C SER A 498 -17.60 -68.73 -19.44
N GLY A 499 -18.57 -69.66 -19.52
CA GLY A 499 -18.41 -71.09 -19.28
C GLY A 499 -18.62 -71.53 -17.84
#